data_AF-A0A4Y2HU53-F1
#
_entry.id   AF-A0A4Y2HU53-F1
#
_cell.length_a   1.000
_cell.length_b   1.000
_cell.length_c   1.000
_cell.angle_alpha   90.00
_cell.angle_beta   90.00
_cell.angle_gamma   90.00
#
_symmetry.space_group_name_H-M   'P 1'
#
loop_
_entity.id
_entity.type
_entity.pdbx_description
1 polymer ?
#
loop_
_entity_poly.entity_id
_entity_poly.type
_entity_poly.pdbx_seq_one_letter_code
_entity_poly.pdbx_strand_id
1 'polypeptide(L)'
;TTVSAIKQLCDKNCHALLDCSLSAVERLNQCMIYPIVIFLKYKSTKQIREVKDSRYLTEKVTTKAAKEMFEHALKIESEYKQLINGKRALRVMWLLSVLSIFESQVL
;
A
#
# COMPACT_ATOMS: atom_id res chain seq x y z
N THR A 1 -9.86 0.72 -9.00
CA THR A 1 -9.27 -0.19 -10.00
C THR A 1 -9.77 -1.60 -9.76
N THR A 2 -10.14 -2.35 -10.81
CA THR A 2 -10.61 -3.74 -10.70
C THR A 2 -9.42 -4.71 -10.55
N VAL A 3 -9.65 -5.84 -9.89
CA VAL A 3 -8.61 -6.90 -9.74
C VAL A 3 -8.19 -7.46 -11.10
N SER A 4 -9.13 -7.57 -12.04
CA SER A 4 -8.85 -8.03 -13.40
C SER A 4 -7.87 -7.13 -14.15
N ALA A 5 -8.02 -5.80 -14.03
CA ALA A 5 -7.10 -4.85 -14.65
C ALA A 5 -5.70 -4.93 -14.04
N ILE A 6 -5.60 -5.13 -12.72
CA ILE A 6 -4.31 -5.28 -12.02
C ILE A 6 -3.62 -6.56 -12.50
N LYS A 7 -4.36 -7.67 -12.63
CA LYS A 7 -3.81 -8.93 -13.13
C LYS A 7 -3.25 -8.80 -14.54
N GLN A 8 -3.99 -8.14 -15.44
CA GLN A 8 -3.51 -7.87 -16.81
C GLN A 8 -2.24 -7.00 -16.86
N LEU A 9 -2.03 -6.10 -15.90
CA LEU A 9 -0.81 -5.31 -15.81
C LEU A 9 0.37 -6.15 -15.31
N CYS A 10 0.13 -7.04 -14.34
CA CYS A 10 1.13 -8.00 -13.87
C CYS A 10 1.55 -8.96 -15.00
N ASP A 11 0.60 -9.44 -15.82
CA ASP A 11 0.88 -10.33 -16.95
C ASP A 11 1.77 -9.66 -18.03
N LYS A 12 1.80 -8.32 -18.06
CA LYS A 12 2.66 -7.52 -18.95
C LYS A 12 4.00 -7.14 -18.33
N ASN A 13 4.34 -7.69 -17.15
CA ASN A 13 5.54 -7.35 -16.38
C ASN A 13 5.61 -5.86 -15.98
N CYS A 14 4.45 -5.19 -15.81
CA CYS A 14 4.38 -3.80 -15.38
C CYS A 14 4.05 -3.68 -13.89
N HIS A 15 4.74 -2.77 -13.19
CA HIS A 15 4.39 -2.41 -11.82
C HIS A 15 3.31 -1.31 -11.80
N ALA A 16 2.18 -1.58 -11.15
CA ALA A 16 1.10 -0.61 -11.00
C ALA A 16 1.23 0.14 -9.67
N LEU A 17 1.19 1.47 -9.71
CA LEU A 17 0.98 2.28 -8.52
C LEU A 17 -0.52 2.33 -8.21
N LEU A 18 -0.93 1.77 -7.07
CA LEU A 18 -2.33 1.67 -6.69
C LEU A 18 -2.63 2.57 -5.49
N ASP A 19 -3.37 3.65 -5.72
CA ASP A 19 -4.06 4.35 -4.65
C ASP A 19 -5.34 3.57 -4.31
N CYS A 20 -5.30 2.83 -3.21
CA CYS A 20 -6.41 1.98 -2.80
C CYS A 20 -6.50 1.86 -1.28
N SER A 21 -7.71 1.57 -0.80
CA SER A 21 -7.93 1.27 0.61
C SER A 21 -7.33 -0.09 0.99
N LEU A 22 -7.09 -0.31 2.27
CA LEU A 22 -6.48 -1.55 2.77
C LEU A 22 -7.37 -2.77 2.53
N SER A 23 -8.69 -2.58 2.46
CA SER A 23 -9.61 -3.66 2.05
C SER A 23 -9.37 -4.12 0.61
N ALA A 24 -8.84 -3.27 -0.26
CA ALA A 24 -8.40 -3.68 -1.59
C ALA A 24 -7.15 -4.56 -1.53
N VAL A 25 -6.20 -4.26 -0.64
CA VAL A 25 -4.99 -5.08 -0.41
C VAL A 25 -5.37 -6.48 0.05
N GLU A 26 -6.35 -6.61 0.95
CA GLU A 26 -6.86 -7.91 1.39
C GLU A 26 -7.51 -8.71 0.26
N ARG A 27 -8.32 -8.05 -0.58
CA ARG A 27 -8.89 -8.69 -1.77
C ARG A 27 -7.81 -9.14 -2.76
N LEU A 28 -6.76 -8.33 -2.97
CA LEU A 28 -5.63 -8.73 -3.81
C LEU A 28 -4.94 -9.97 -3.24
N ASN A 29 -4.73 -10.01 -1.93
CA ASN A 29 -4.14 -11.15 -1.23
C ASN A 29 -4.99 -12.43 -1.36
N GLN A 30 -6.32 -12.31 -1.37
CA GLN A 30 -7.24 -13.42 -1.64
C GLN A 30 -7.15 -13.92 -3.10
N CYS A 31 -6.82 -13.02 -4.02
CA CYS A 31 -6.62 -13.34 -5.44
C CYS A 31 -5.17 -13.76 -5.77
N MET A 32 -4.34 -14.08 -4.77
CA MET A 32 -2.93 -14.45 -4.94
C MET A 32 -2.08 -13.34 -5.58
N ILE A 33 -2.51 -12.08 -5.47
CA ILE A 33 -1.77 -10.90 -5.91
C ILE A 33 -1.29 -10.18 -4.67
N TYR A 34 0.02 -9.95 -4.58
CA TYR A 34 0.61 -9.46 -3.36
C TYR A 34 1.36 -8.16 -3.61
N PRO A 35 0.66 -7.02 -3.48
CA PRO A 35 1.26 -5.72 -3.72
C PRO A 35 2.28 -5.38 -2.64
N ILE A 36 3.32 -4.62 -3.01
CA ILE A 36 4.22 -3.98 -2.05
C ILE A 36 3.44 -2.82 -1.42
N VAL A 37 3.16 -2.91 -0.12
CA VAL A 37 2.42 -1.89 0.62
C VAL A 37 3.41 -0.93 1.27
N ILE A 38 3.37 0.34 0.86
CA ILE A 38 4.17 1.41 1.46
C ILE A 38 3.25 2.30 2.29
N PHE A 39 3.49 2.34 3.61
CA PHE A 39 2.76 3.23 4.51
C PHE A 39 3.60 4.47 4.84
N LEU A 40 3.09 5.64 4.49
CA LEU A 40 3.74 6.93 4.80
C LEU A 40 3.22 7.47 6.13
N LYS A 41 4.08 7.40 7.15
CA LYS A 41 3.78 7.90 8.49
C LYS A 41 4.21 9.35 8.65
N TYR A 42 3.29 10.18 9.15
CA TYR A 42 3.61 11.53 9.61
C TYR A 42 3.96 11.51 11.10
N LYS A 43 4.91 12.35 11.50
CA LYS A 43 5.34 12.51 12.91
C LYS A 43 4.39 13.41 13.70
N SER A 44 3.69 14.33 13.05
CA SER A 44 2.81 15.30 13.68
C SER A 44 1.80 15.89 12.69
N THR A 45 0.67 16.39 13.19
CA THR A 45 -0.32 17.17 12.42
C THR A 45 0.29 18.42 11.79
N LYS A 46 1.32 19.03 12.42
CA LYS A 46 2.05 20.17 11.85
C LYS A 46 2.78 19.79 10.57
N GLN A 47 3.44 18.63 10.57
CA GLN A 47 4.16 18.10 9.42
C GLN A 47 3.23 17.82 8.24
N ILE A 48 2.00 17.35 8.49
CA ILE A 48 0.99 17.15 7.44
C ILE A 48 0.69 18.46 6.72
N ARG A 49 0.58 19.57 7.46
CA ARG A 49 0.31 20.89 6.88
C ARG A 49 1.50 21.38 6.09
N GLU A 50 2.71 21.32 6.64
CA GLU A 50 3.94 21.76 5.95
C GLU A 50 4.19 21.01 4.64
N VAL A 51 4.00 19.68 4.63
CA VAL A 51 4.16 18.86 3.41
C VAL A 51 3.10 19.22 2.37
N LYS A 52 1.87 19.50 2.80
CA LYS A 52 0.77 19.87 1.89
C LYS A 52 0.76 21.35 1.47
N ASP A 53 1.47 22.23 2.18
CA ASP A 53 1.71 23.63 1.80
C ASP A 53 2.90 23.77 0.82
N SER A 54 3.65 22.68 0.58
CA SER A 54 4.83 22.68 -0.28
C SER A 54 4.44 22.61 -1.77
N ARG A 55 4.77 23.70 -2.51
CA ARG A 55 4.94 23.94 -3.97
C ARG A 55 4.02 23.30 -5.03
N TYR A 56 3.25 22.25 -4.76
CA TYR A 56 2.45 21.51 -5.76
C TYR A 56 1.00 21.24 -5.32
N LEU A 57 0.63 21.60 -4.09
CA LEU A 57 -0.72 21.43 -3.54
C LEU A 57 -1.27 22.80 -3.15
N THR A 58 -2.22 23.31 -3.94
CA THR A 58 -2.80 24.65 -3.77
C THR A 58 -3.81 24.73 -2.62
N GLU A 59 -4.19 23.60 -2.03
CA GLU A 59 -5.16 23.52 -0.94
C GLU A 59 -4.50 23.57 0.43
N LYS A 60 -4.66 24.71 1.11
CA LYS A 60 -4.32 24.84 2.52
C LYS A 60 -5.15 23.86 3.35
N VAL A 61 -4.49 22.88 3.95
CA VAL A 61 -5.16 21.94 4.85
C VAL A 61 -5.52 22.63 6.16
N THR A 62 -6.82 22.63 6.48
CA THR A 62 -7.33 23.20 7.73
C THR A 62 -6.84 22.43 8.95
N THR A 63 -6.90 23.08 10.12
CA THR A 63 -6.50 22.45 11.38
C THR A 63 -7.25 21.16 11.69
N LYS A 64 -8.54 21.16 11.38
CA LYS A 64 -9.43 20.02 11.58
C LYS A 64 -9.07 18.86 10.65
N ALA A 65 -8.92 19.12 9.34
CA ALA A 65 -8.57 18.10 8.36
C ALA A 65 -7.20 17.47 8.64
N ALA A 66 -6.21 18.25 9.06
CA ALA A 66 -4.90 17.72 9.45
C ALA A 66 -4.98 16.77 10.66
N LYS A 67 -5.86 17.07 11.63
CA LYS A 67 -6.08 16.22 12.80
C LYS A 67 -6.78 14.91 12.41
N GLU A 68 -7.84 14.99 11.60
CA GLU A 68 -8.57 13.83 11.09
C GLU A 68 -7.65 12.90 10.26
N MET A 69 -6.79 13.46 9.40
CA MET A 69 -5.81 12.69 8.63
C MET A 69 -4.79 11.98 9.52
N PHE A 70 -4.32 12.65 10.57
CA PHE A 70 -3.37 12.05 11.51
C PHE A 70 -4.00 10.93 12.34
N GLU A 71 -5.21 11.12 12.87
CA GLU A 71 -5.95 10.10 13.61
C GLU A 71 -6.30 8.91 12.71
N HIS A 72 -6.70 9.15 11.46
CA HIS A 72 -6.93 8.11 10.47
C HIS A 72 -5.66 7.31 10.16
N ALA A 73 -4.51 7.97 10.00
CA ALA A 73 -3.23 7.30 9.80
C ALA A 73 -2.84 6.44 11.02
N LEU A 74 -3.04 6.92 12.25
CA LEU A 74 -2.78 6.15 13.46
C LEU A 74 -3.70 4.92 13.57
N LYS A 75 -4.97 5.06 13.20
CA LYS A 75 -5.92 3.94 13.15
C LYS A 75 -5.46 2.87 12.16
N ILE A 76 -5.06 3.27 10.95
CA ILE A 76 -4.49 2.36 9.94
C ILE A 76 -3.24 1.65 10.45
N GLU A 77 -2.32 2.39 11.06
CA GLU A 77 -1.09 1.82 11.62
C GLU A 77 -1.38 0.76 12.68
N SER A 78 -2.37 1.02 13.54
CA SER A 78 -2.78 0.09 14.60
C SER A 78 -3.42 -1.18 14.03
N GLU A 79 -4.40 -1.03 13.13
CA GLU A 79 -5.17 -2.14 12.55
C GLU A 79 -4.30 -3.02 11.64
N TYR A 80 -3.34 -2.44 10.91
CA TYR A 80 -2.63 -3.11 9.83
C TYR A 80 -1.12 -3.21 10.06
N LYS A 81 -0.66 -3.08 11.31
CA LYS A 81 0.73 -3.28 11.71
C LYS A 81 1.35 -4.57 11.16
N GLN A 82 0.56 -5.64 11.07
CA GLN A 82 0.99 -6.95 10.55
C GLN A 82 1.24 -6.94 9.03
N LEU A 83 0.48 -6.14 8.29
CA LEU A 83 0.65 -5.95 6.85
C LEU A 83 1.80 -5.01 6.52
N ILE A 84 1.92 -3.92 7.27
CA ILE A 84 2.88 -2.84 7.03
C ILE A 84 4.30 -3.24 7.45
N ASN A 85 4.46 -3.94 8.59
CA ASN A 85 5.77 -4.32 9.10
C ASN A 85 6.30 -5.66 8.54
N GLY A 86 5.70 -6.20 7.47
CA GLY A 86 6.14 -7.47 6.87
C GLY A 86 6.03 -8.69 7.79
N LYS A 87 5.30 -8.60 8.91
CA LYS A 87 5.11 -9.69 9.88
C LYS A 87 3.94 -10.62 9.55
N ARG A 88 3.38 -10.54 8.34
CA ARG A 88 2.60 -11.65 7.82
C ARG A 88 3.58 -12.78 7.55
N ALA A 89 3.66 -13.69 8.52
CA ALA A 89 4.26 -15.00 8.38
C ALA A 89 3.88 -15.55 7.00
N LEU A 90 4.85 -15.51 6.09
CA LEU A 90 4.84 -16.24 4.84
C LEU A 90 4.73 -17.70 5.25
N ARG A 91 3.49 -18.18 5.39
CA ARG A 91 3.17 -19.56 5.69
C ARG A 91 3.54 -20.37 4.45
N VAL A 92 4.83 -20.66 4.29
CA VAL A 92 5.52 -21.71 3.52
C VAL A 92 5.14 -21.90 2.04
N MET A 93 4.09 -21.29 1.53
CA MET A 93 3.57 -21.45 0.15
C MET A 93 4.22 -20.48 -0.84
N TRP A 94 4.79 -19.39 -0.32
CA TRP A 94 5.40 -18.35 -1.13
C TRP A 94 6.79 -18.70 -1.67
N LEU A 95 7.53 -19.59 -1.00
CA LEU A 95 8.86 -19.98 -1.48
C LEU A 95 8.75 -20.78 -2.79
N LEU A 96 7.78 -21.69 -2.91
CA LEU A 96 7.61 -22.50 -4.12
C LEU A 96 7.02 -21.70 -5.30
N SER A 97 6.11 -20.77 -5.02
CA SER A 97 5.50 -19.95 -6.09
C SER A 97 6.46 -18.87 -6.59
N VAL A 98 7.26 -18.26 -5.71
CA VAL A 98 8.28 -17.29 -6.10
C VAL A 98 9.44 -17.97 -6.82
N LEU A 99 9.86 -19.18 -6.42
CA LEU A 99 10.87 -19.93 -7.17
C LEU A 99 10.38 -20.23 -8.60
N SER A 100 9.13 -20.68 -8.74
CA SER A 100 8.55 -21.00 -10.06
C SER A 100 8.41 -19.76 -10.96
N ILE A 101 8.05 -18.61 -10.40
CA ILE A 101 7.96 -17.34 -11.14
C ILE A 101 9.35 -16.81 -11.52
N PHE A 102 10.36 -16.95 -10.64
CA PHE A 102 11.74 -16.55 -10.93
C PHE A 102 12.40 -17.49 -11.95
N GLU A 103 12.16 -18.80 -11.87
CA GLU A 103 12.64 -19.79 -12.84
C GLU A 103 11.99 -19.63 -14.22
N SER A 104 10.71 -19.22 -14.28
CA SER A 104 10.02 -18.96 -15.56
C SER A 104 10.35 -17.60 -16.20
N GLN A 105 11.08 -16.72 -15.51
CA GLN A 105 11.48 -15.40 -16.00
C GLN A 105 12.98 -15.32 -16.33
N VAL A 106 13.78 -16.33 -15.97
CA VAL A 106 15.24 -16.42 -16.21
C VAL A 106 15.59 -17.50 -17.25
N LEU A 107 14.60 -18.15 -17.86
CA LEU A 107 14.73 -19.04 -19.02
C LEU A 107 13.94 -18.52 -20.22
#